data_AF-A0A2I1HZN3-F1
#
_entry.id   AF-A0A2I1HZN3-F1
#
_cell.length_a   1.000
_cell.length_b   1.000
_cell.length_c   1.000
_cell.angle_alpha   90.00
_cell.angle_beta   90.00
_cell.angle_gamma   90.00
#
_symmetry.space_group_name_H-M   'P 1'
#
loop_
_entity.id
_entity.type
_entity.pdbx_description
1 polymer ?
#
loop_
_entity_poly.entity_id
_entity_poly.type
_entity_poly.pdbx_seq_one_letter_code
_entity_poly.pdbx_strand_id
1 'polypeptide(L)' 'MRDATENVWVDKNLITANSAAGLDWAKAILEYLDVYPVETINTWYQYYSTGNPEFFFKLMAN' A
#
# COMPACT_ATOMS: atom_id res chain seq x y z
N MET A 1 10.93 -13.53 19.04
CA MET A 1 10.75 -12.08 19.25
C MET A 1 10.52 -11.49 17.86
N ARG A 2 9.38 -10.82 17.62
CA ARG A 2 9.05 -10.31 16.28
C ARG A 2 9.92 -9.10 15.94
N ASP A 3 10.22 -8.94 14.65
CA ASP A 3 11.05 -7.87 14.12
C ASP A 3 10.37 -6.52 14.33
N ALA A 4 11.07 -5.58 14.97
CA ALA A 4 10.56 -4.23 15.23
C ALA A 4 10.53 -3.33 13.98
N THR A 5 10.97 -3.85 12.83
CA THR A 5 11.00 -3.13 11.55
C THR A 5 9.74 -3.32 10.70
N GLU A 6 8.81 -4.19 11.11
CA GLU A 6 7.58 -4.44 10.36
C GLU A 6 6.55 -3.31 10.59
N ASN A 7 6.23 -2.57 9.53
CA ASN A 7 5.35 -1.40 9.59
C ASN A 7 3.85 -1.73 9.57
N VAL A 8 3.49 -2.91 9.04
CA VAL A 8 2.11 -3.38 8.85
C VAL A 8 2.01 -4.84 9.25
N TRP A 9 0.93 -5.20 9.95
CA TRP A 9 0.62 -6.54 10.40
C TRP A 9 -0.75 -6.98 9.87
N VAL A 10 -0.81 -8.15 9.23
CA VAL A 10 -2.04 -8.74 8.68
C VAL A 10 -2.33 -10.06 9.38
N ASP A 11 -3.53 -10.19 9.97
CA ASP A 11 -4.06 -11.44 10.52
C ASP A 11 -5.54 -11.61 10.14
N LYS A 12 -5.80 -12.50 9.18
CA LYS A 12 -7.13 -12.72 8.59
C LYS A 12 -7.74 -11.39 8.17
N ASN A 13 -8.80 -10.94 8.85
CA ASN A 13 -9.57 -9.76 8.53
C ASN A 13 -9.13 -8.53 9.35
N LEU A 14 -8.01 -8.62 10.08
CA LEU A 14 -7.44 -7.55 10.87
C LEU A 14 -6.12 -7.09 10.26
N ILE A 15 -6.05 -5.81 9.90
CA ILE A 15 -4.83 -5.16 9.42
C ILE A 15 -4.52 -3.99 10.34
N THR A 16 -3.37 -4.05 10.99
CA THR A 16 -2.87 -2.99 11.89
C THR A 16 -1.55 -2.47 11.37
N ALA A 17 -1.21 -1.22 11.69
CA ALA A 17 0.05 -0.62 11.31
C ALA A 17 0.57 0.27 12.44
N ASN A 18 1.87 0.59 12.39
CA ASN A 18 2.40 1.63 13.27
C ASN A 18 1.83 3.02 12.88
N SER A 19 1.97 4.01 13.76
CA SER A 19 1.36 5.33 13.56
C SER A 19 1.94 6.15 12.40
N ALA A 20 3.12 5.79 11.88
CA ALA A 20 3.78 6.48 10.77
C ALA A 20 3.61 5.75 9.42
N ALA A 21 3.09 4.53 9.42
CA ALA A 21 2.99 3.65 8.26
C ALA A 21 1.68 3.80 7.47
N GLY A 22 1.13 5.02 7.40
CA GLY A 22 -0.17 5.26 6.77
C GLY A 22 -0.25 4.78 5.31
N LEU A 23 0.84 4.96 4.54
CA LEU A 23 0.90 4.53 3.15
C LEU A 23 0.98 3.01 2.99
N ASP A 24 1.85 2.35 3.77
CA ASP A 24 1.98 0.90 3.80
C ASP A 24 0.66 0.23 4.23
N TRP A 25 -0.01 0.82 5.23
CA TRP A 25 -1.29 0.33 5.75
C TRP A 25 -2.38 0.38 4.69
N ALA A 26 -2.50 1.50 4.00
CA ALA A 26 -3.46 1.66 2.92
C ALA A 26 -3.20 0.68 1.76
N LYS A 27 -1.92 0.44 1.40
CA LYS A 27 -1.57 -0.60 0.41
C LYS A 27 -2.08 -1.98 0.83
N ALA A 28 -1.78 -2.39 2.06
CA ALA A 28 -2.19 -3.71 2.57
C ALA A 28 -3.72 -3.87 2.64
N ILE A 29 -4.45 -2.81 2.99
CA ILE A 29 -5.93 -2.83 2.95
C ILE A 29 -6.43 -3.02 1.52
N LEU A 30 -5.90 -2.27 0.55
CA LEU A 30 -6.31 -2.38 -0.85
C LEU A 30 -6.02 -3.77 -1.43
N GLU A 31 -4.87 -4.35 -1.10
CA GLU A 31 -4.50 -5.72 -1.50
C GLU A 31 -5.44 -6.76 -0.86
N TYR A 32 -5.75 -6.60 0.43
CA TYR A 32 -6.63 -7.52 1.15
C TYR A 32 -8.07 -7.51 0.61
N LEU A 33 -8.58 -6.33 0.26
CA LEU A 33 -9.94 -6.18 -0.28
C LEU A 33 -10.04 -6.62 -1.75
N ASP A 34 -8.92 -6.81 -2.45
CA ASP A 34 -8.84 -7.21 -3.86
C ASP A 34 -9.73 -6.35 -4.78
N VAL A 35 -9.77 -5.03 -4.50
CA VAL A 35 -10.65 -4.08 -5.20
C VAL A 35 -10.03 -3.53 -6.49
N TYR A 36 -8.73 -3.71 -6.67
CA TYR A 36 -7.99 -3.29 -7.85
C TYR A 36 -6.94 -4.34 -8.23
N PRO A 37 -6.56 -4.42 -9.52
CA PRO A 37 -5.40 -5.20 -9.92
C PRO A 37 -4.14 -4.79 -9.14
N VAL A 38 -3.29 -5.78 -8.82
CA VAL A 38 -2.05 -5.57 -8.06
C VAL A 38 -1.15 -4.52 -8.71
N GLU A 39 -1.13 -4.43 -10.05
CA GLU A 39 -0.37 -3.44 -10.81
C GLU A 39 -0.86 -2.01 -10.58
N THR A 40 -2.18 -1.83 -10.43
CA THR A 40 -2.80 -0.54 -10.10
C THR A 40 -2.43 -0.12 -8.69
N ILE A 41 -2.52 -1.04 -7.72
CA ILE A 41 -2.14 -0.78 -6.32
C ILE A 41 -0.64 -0.43 -6.22
N ASN A 42 0.21 -1.16 -6.94
CA ASN A 42 1.65 -0.88 -6.98
C ASN A 42 1.96 0.48 -7.61
N THR A 43 1.27 0.85 -8.69
CA THR A 43 1.47 2.16 -9.34
C THR A 43 1.01 3.29 -8.43
N TRP A 44 -0.15 3.13 -7.77
CA TRP A 44 -0.63 4.05 -6.74
C TRP A 44 0.39 4.23 -5.60
N TYR A 45 0.91 3.12 -5.07
CA TYR A 45 1.90 3.15 -4.00
C TYR A 45 3.19 3.87 -4.41
N GLN A 46 3.68 3.64 -5.63
CA GLN A 46 4.87 4.32 -6.16
C GLN A 46 4.65 5.83 -6.31
N TYR A 47 3.47 6.27 -6.76
CA TYR A 47 3.15 7.69 -6.83
C TYR A 47 3.21 8.37 -5.45
N TYR A 48 2.53 7.82 -4.45
CA TYR A 48 2.51 8.40 -3.10
C TYR A 48 3.83 8.24 -2.33
N SER A 49 4.63 7.22 -2.63
CA SER A 49 5.95 7.03 -2.02
C SER A 49 7.01 8.00 -2.55
N THR A 50 6.94 8.35 -3.84
CA THR A 50 8.01 9.08 -4.53
C THR A 50 7.65 10.50 -4.94
N GLY A 51 6.36 10.80 -5.08
CA GLY A 51 5.87 12.04 -5.69
C GLY A 51 6.17 12.16 -7.19
N ASN A 52 6.70 11.12 -7.86
CA ASN A 52 7.02 11.17 -9.28
C ASN A 52 5.73 11.21 -10.13
N PRO A 53 5.52 12.28 -10.94
CA PRO A 53 4.32 12.42 -11.79
C PRO A 53 4.14 11.30 -12.82
N GLU A 54 5.20 10.59 -13.22
CA GLU A 54 5.10 9.47 -14.16
C GLU A 54 4.16 8.37 -13.65
N PHE A 55 4.23 8.05 -12.35
CA PHE A 55 3.32 7.07 -11.74
C PHE A 55 1.89 7.57 -11.67
N PHE A 56 1.67 8.89 -11.53
CA PHE A 56 0.32 9.46 -11.63
C PHE A 56 -0.26 9.26 -13.03
N PHE A 57 0.49 9.59 -14.08
CA PHE A 57 0.02 9.40 -15.45
C PHE A 57 -0.23 7.93 -15.77
N LYS A 58 0.62 7.02 -15.27
CA LYS A 58 0.40 5.58 -15.39
C LYS A 58 -0.86 5.11 -14.65
N LEU A 59 -1.09 5.61 -13.42
CA LEU A 59 -2.27 5.27 -12.63
C LEU A 59 -3.57 5.69 -13.34
N MET A 60 -3.58 6.88 -13.94
CA MET A 60 -4.76 7.42 -14.64
C MET A 60 -5.03 6.76 -16.00
N ALA A 61 -4.07 6.01 -16.54
CA ALA A 61 -4.21 5.30 -17.81
C ALA A 61 -4.71 3.86 -17.65
N ASN A 62 -4.88 3.37 -16.41
CA ASN A 62 -5.38 2.04 -16.07
C ASN A 62 -6.90 1.94 -16.12
#